data_AF-A0A641RXX1-F1
#
_entry.id   AF-A0A641RXX1-F1
#
_cell.length_a   1.000
_cell.length_b   1.000
_cell.length_c   1.000
_cell.angle_alpha   90.00
_cell.angle_beta   90.00
_cell.angle_gamma   90.00
#
_symmetry.space_group_name_H-M   'P 1'
#
loop_
_entity.id
_entity.type
_entity.pdbx_description
1 polymer ?
#
loop_
_entity_poly.entity_id
_entity_poly.type
_entity_poly.pdbx_seq_one_letter_code
_entity_poly.pdbx_strand_id
1 'polypeptide(L)'
;KDNLSIPALIDYLRQAHIYFLDFSLPAIRRKLIEAIDCSQDDVAFLILKFFDEYTREVRKHMDYEEKTVFKYVDSLIKGVAPKNYQISTFSKHHDQVGEKLTELKNIIIKYCPAKANENLLNAALFDIYACEAGLESHCKVEDYIFVPAILNLERRIRENEK
;
A
#
# COMPACT_ATOMS: atom_id res chain seq x y z
N LYS A 1 -4.35 27.17 14.11
CA LYS A 1 -4.46 25.80 13.56
C LYS A 1 -3.46 25.76 12.42
N ASP A 2 -2.36 25.03 12.60
CA ASP A 2 -1.34 24.91 11.57
C ASP A 2 -1.99 24.29 10.33
N ASN A 3 -1.98 25.04 9.23
CA ASN A 3 -2.57 24.58 7.98
C ASN A 3 -1.67 23.46 7.44
N LEU A 4 -2.15 22.23 7.53
CA LEU A 4 -1.57 21.06 6.88
C LEU A 4 -1.35 21.36 5.39
N SER A 5 -0.11 21.22 4.91
CA SER A 5 0.24 21.40 3.51
C SER A 5 -0.18 20.19 2.69
N ILE A 6 -1.18 20.34 1.83
CA ILE A 6 -1.64 19.27 0.92
C ILE A 6 -0.51 18.79 -0.01
N PRO A 7 0.29 19.68 -0.64
CA PRO A 7 1.43 19.23 -1.45
C PRO A 7 2.41 18.35 -0.66
N ALA A 8 2.74 18.73 0.57
CA ALA A 8 3.65 17.94 1.41
C ALA A 8 3.06 16.57 1.78
N LEU A 9 1.74 16.48 1.94
CA LEU A 9 1.05 15.22 2.22
C LEU A 9 1.05 14.29 0.99
N ILE A 10 0.85 14.82 -0.21
CA ILE A 10 0.98 14.04 -1.46
C ILE A 10 2.42 13.54 -1.60
N ASP A 11 3.41 14.40 -1.36
CA ASP A 11 4.81 14.00 -1.46
C ASP A 11 5.15 12.90 -0.44
N TYR A 12 4.63 12.98 0.78
CA TYR A 12 4.78 11.92 1.78
C TYR A 12 4.18 10.58 1.30
N LEU A 13 2.95 10.58 0.77
CA LEU A 13 2.30 9.37 0.26
C LEU A 13 3.07 8.79 -0.95
N ARG A 14 3.54 9.64 -1.87
CA ARG A 14 4.40 9.24 -2.99
C ARG A 14 5.70 8.56 -2.53
N GLN A 15 6.36 9.12 -1.51
CA GLN A 15 7.56 8.48 -0.96
C GLN A 15 7.24 7.14 -0.30
N ALA A 16 6.09 7.01 0.36
CA ALA A 16 5.63 5.73 0.88
C ALA A 16 5.40 4.71 -0.26
N HIS A 17 4.79 5.12 -1.38
CA HIS A 17 4.59 4.25 -2.54
C HIS A 17 5.92 3.71 -3.08
N ILE A 18 6.89 4.59 -3.30
CA ILE A 18 8.24 4.21 -3.75
C ILE A 18 8.89 3.23 -2.76
N TYR A 19 8.81 3.54 -1.46
CA TYR A 19 9.36 2.67 -0.42
C TYR A 19 8.75 1.26 -0.46
N PHE A 20 7.43 1.14 -0.54
CA PHE A 20 6.79 -0.17 -0.56
C PHE A 20 7.03 -0.93 -1.87
N LEU A 21 6.82 -0.27 -3.01
CA LEU A 21 6.83 -0.90 -4.32
C LEU A 21 8.23 -1.23 -4.84
N ASP A 22 9.21 -0.38 -4.54
CA ASP A 22 10.53 -0.45 -5.17
C ASP A 22 11.63 -0.90 -4.18
N PHE A 23 11.36 -0.87 -2.88
CA PHE A 23 12.30 -1.29 -1.84
C PHE A 23 11.79 -2.45 -0.98
N SER A 24 10.72 -2.26 -0.20
CA SER A 24 10.26 -3.21 0.81
C SER A 24 9.78 -4.54 0.19
N LEU A 25 8.77 -4.50 -0.67
CA LEU A 25 8.19 -5.71 -1.27
C LEU A 25 9.21 -6.49 -2.13
N PRO A 26 10.05 -5.84 -2.96
CA PRO A 26 11.12 -6.54 -3.68
C PRO A 26 12.16 -7.20 -2.74
N ALA A 27 12.49 -6.57 -1.60
CA ALA A 27 13.43 -7.14 -0.65
C ALA A 27 12.87 -8.38 0.06
N ILE A 28 11.60 -8.33 0.47
CA ILE A 28 10.89 -9.48 1.04
C ILE A 28 10.87 -10.63 0.03
N ARG A 29 10.52 -10.35 -1.23
CA ARG A 29 10.47 -11.35 -2.29
C ARG A 29 11.80 -12.09 -2.46
N ARG A 30 12.92 -11.35 -2.49
CA ARG A 30 14.26 -11.96 -2.60
C ARG A 30 14.56 -12.87 -1.43
N LYS A 31 14.28 -12.43 -0.20
CA LYS A 31 14.47 -13.23 1.01
C LYS A 31 13.61 -14.49 1.01
N LEU A 32 12.35 -14.41 0.56
CA LEU A 32 11.49 -15.60 0.42
C LEU A 32 12.05 -16.61 -0.59
N ILE A 33 12.59 -16.16 -1.72
CA ILE A 33 13.23 -17.04 -2.72
C ILE A 33 14.50 -17.67 -2.17
N GLU A 34 15.32 -16.91 -1.46
CA GLU A 34 16.55 -17.42 -0.85
C GLU A 34 16.27 -18.39 0.32
N ALA A 35 15.16 -18.18 1.03
CA ALA A 35 14.76 -19.00 2.17
C ALA A 35 14.15 -20.35 1.76
N ILE A 36 13.51 -20.42 0.58
CA ILE A 36 12.65 -21.54 0.21
C ILE A 36 13.17 -22.22 -1.06
N ASP A 37 13.45 -23.53 -0.97
CA ASP A 37 13.78 -24.36 -2.14
C ASP A 37 12.51 -24.75 -2.91
N CYS A 38 12.22 -24.05 -4.00
CA CYS A 38 11.05 -24.32 -4.84
C CYS A 38 11.15 -25.62 -5.65
N SER A 39 12.28 -26.32 -5.65
CA SER A 39 12.47 -27.48 -6.53
C SER A 39 11.73 -28.74 -6.06
N GLN A 40 11.20 -28.76 -4.83
CA GLN A 40 10.65 -29.98 -4.19
C GLN A 40 9.41 -29.75 -3.31
N ASP A 41 8.81 -28.55 -3.29
CA ASP A 41 7.75 -28.22 -2.32
C ASP A 41 6.61 -27.39 -2.94
N ASP A 42 5.41 -27.97 -3.02
CA ASP A 42 4.22 -27.28 -3.54
C ASP A 42 3.78 -26.09 -2.66
N VAL A 43 4.10 -26.13 -1.36
CA VAL A 43 3.82 -25.05 -0.41
C VAL A 43 4.75 -23.85 -0.68
N ALA A 44 6.02 -24.11 -1.01
CA ALA A 44 6.97 -23.08 -1.40
C ALA A 44 6.45 -22.23 -2.56
N PHE A 45 5.96 -22.91 -3.58
CA PHE A 45 5.39 -22.27 -4.75
C PHE A 45 4.14 -21.45 -4.39
N LEU A 46 3.27 -21.99 -3.52
CA LEU A 46 2.06 -21.30 -3.07
C LEU A 46 2.38 -20.02 -2.30
N ILE A 47 3.38 -20.02 -1.40
CA ILE A 47 3.83 -18.84 -0.64
C ILE A 47 4.27 -17.72 -1.60
N LEU A 48 5.13 -18.05 -2.58
CA LEU A 48 5.62 -17.07 -3.54
C LEU A 48 4.51 -16.55 -4.44
N LYS A 49 3.64 -17.43 -4.94
CA LYS A 49 2.50 -17.04 -5.76
C LYS A 49 1.57 -16.09 -5.00
N PHE A 50 1.26 -16.41 -3.75
CA PHE A 50 0.44 -15.56 -2.89
C PHE A 50 1.07 -14.18 -2.70
N PHE A 51 2.37 -14.13 -2.39
CA PHE A 51 3.10 -12.88 -2.21
C PHE A 51 3.16 -12.03 -3.51
N ASP A 52 3.32 -12.67 -4.66
CA ASP A 52 3.35 -12.00 -5.97
C ASP A 52 1.97 -11.45 -6.37
N GLU A 53 0.90 -12.17 -6.05
CA GLU A 53 -0.48 -11.68 -6.21
C GLU A 53 -0.74 -10.48 -5.31
N TYR A 54 -0.36 -10.58 -4.04
CA TYR A 54 -0.45 -9.48 -3.08
C TYR A 54 0.27 -8.21 -3.56
N THR A 55 1.54 -8.34 -3.96
CA THR A 55 2.36 -7.20 -4.44
C THR A 55 1.72 -6.51 -5.64
N ARG A 56 1.06 -7.27 -6.52
CA ARG A 56 0.36 -6.75 -7.69
C ARG A 56 -0.87 -5.92 -7.31
N GLU A 57 -1.58 -6.31 -6.28
CA GLU A 57 -2.73 -5.56 -5.77
C GLU A 57 -2.32 -4.25 -5.11
N VAL A 58 -1.28 -4.28 -4.27
CA VAL A 58 -0.69 -3.06 -3.68
C VAL A 58 -0.25 -2.10 -4.80
N ARG A 59 0.45 -2.60 -5.81
CA ARG A 59 0.86 -1.80 -6.97
C ARG A 59 -0.34 -1.21 -7.72
N LYS A 60 -1.38 -2.00 -7.96
CA LYS A 60 -2.60 -1.54 -8.65
C LYS A 60 -3.30 -0.42 -7.88
N HIS A 61 -3.35 -0.54 -6.56
CA HIS A 61 -3.94 0.46 -5.66
C HIS A 61 -3.15 1.78 -5.69
N MET A 62 -1.84 1.73 -5.43
CA MET A 62 -0.98 2.93 -5.46
C MET A 62 -0.91 3.57 -6.85
N ASP A 63 -0.93 2.77 -7.92
CA ASP A 63 -1.00 3.28 -9.30
C ASP A 63 -2.31 4.05 -9.56
N TYR A 64 -3.43 3.60 -8.98
CA TYR A 64 -4.71 4.28 -9.11
C TYR A 64 -4.66 5.65 -8.41
N GLU A 65 -4.05 5.73 -7.24
CA GLU A 65 -3.83 6.99 -6.52
C GLU A 65 -2.99 7.97 -7.34
N GLU A 66 -1.82 7.54 -7.82
CA GLU A 66 -0.94 8.39 -8.64
C GLU A 66 -1.65 8.90 -9.90
N LYS A 67 -2.34 8.00 -10.61
CA LYS A 67 -2.90 8.29 -11.93
C LYS A 67 -4.24 9.00 -11.87
N THR A 68 -4.96 8.90 -10.75
CA THR A 68 -6.35 9.40 -10.62
C THR A 68 -6.48 10.36 -9.45
N VAL A 69 -6.22 9.88 -8.23
CA VAL A 69 -6.50 10.64 -6.99
C VAL A 69 -5.59 11.86 -6.88
N PHE A 70 -4.27 11.69 -7.02
CA PHE A 70 -3.32 12.79 -6.90
C PHE A 70 -3.47 13.80 -8.04
N LYS A 71 -3.78 13.35 -9.27
CA LYS A 71 -4.10 14.26 -10.38
C LYS A 71 -5.37 15.08 -10.14
N TYR A 72 -6.38 14.46 -9.51
CA TYR A 72 -7.58 15.17 -9.09
C TYR A 72 -7.24 16.25 -8.06
N VAL A 73 -6.44 15.92 -7.05
CA VAL A 73 -5.99 16.87 -6.03
C VAL A 73 -5.15 17.99 -6.63
N ASP A 74 -4.25 17.70 -7.58
CA ASP A 74 -3.48 18.71 -8.30
C ASP A 74 -4.40 19.72 -9.03
N SER A 75 -5.56 19.25 -9.53
CA SER A 75 -6.56 20.12 -10.15
C SER A 75 -7.24 21.02 -9.11
N LEU A 76 -7.59 20.46 -7.94
CA LEU A 76 -8.17 21.22 -6.83
C LEU A 76 -7.21 22.30 -6.31
N ILE A 77 -5.91 21.99 -6.20
CA ILE A 77 -4.88 22.97 -5.80
C ILE A 77 -4.80 24.13 -6.80
N LYS A 78 -5.02 23.86 -8.09
CA LYS A 78 -5.10 24.89 -9.15
C LYS A 78 -6.44 25.63 -9.18
N GLY A 79 -7.34 25.36 -8.23
CA GLY A 79 -8.64 26.01 -8.12
C GLY A 79 -9.70 25.47 -9.07
N VAL A 80 -9.51 24.28 -9.64
CA VAL A 80 -10.48 23.63 -10.54
C VAL A 80 -11.05 22.41 -9.85
N ALA A 81 -12.38 22.28 -9.79
CA ALA A 81 -13.06 21.09 -9.28
C ALA A 81 -13.74 20.27 -10.41
N PRO A 82 -13.03 19.32 -11.05
CA PRO A 82 -13.63 18.46 -12.08
C PRO A 82 -14.87 17.73 -11.56
N LYS A 83 -15.97 17.75 -12.33
CA LYS A 83 -17.25 17.13 -11.93
C LYS A 83 -17.28 15.61 -12.13
N ASN A 84 -16.33 15.05 -12.87
CA ASN A 84 -16.25 13.63 -13.20
C ASN A 84 -15.59 12.78 -12.10
N TYR A 85 -15.08 13.41 -11.04
CA TYR A 85 -14.49 12.72 -9.89
C TYR A 85 -14.74 13.52 -8.61
N GLN A 86 -14.92 12.80 -7.50
CA GLN A 86 -15.01 13.39 -6.17
C GLN A 86 -14.17 12.54 -5.24
N ILE A 87 -13.52 13.16 -4.26
CA ILE A 87 -12.67 12.38 -3.33
C ILE A 87 -13.47 11.34 -2.53
N SER A 88 -14.78 11.50 -2.36
CA SER A 88 -15.66 10.48 -1.77
C SER A 88 -15.77 9.19 -2.58
N THR A 89 -15.35 9.20 -3.85
CA THR A 89 -15.26 8.00 -4.71
C THR A 89 -13.99 7.19 -4.44
N PHE A 90 -13.01 7.77 -3.74
CA PHE A 90 -11.86 7.05 -3.22
C PHE A 90 -12.36 6.00 -2.24
N SER A 91 -12.43 4.76 -2.71
CA SER A 91 -12.98 3.63 -1.96
C SER A 91 -11.98 3.20 -0.89
N LYS A 92 -12.48 3.01 0.34
CA LYS A 92 -11.71 2.49 1.48
C LYS A 92 -11.46 1.00 1.35
N HIS A 93 -10.76 0.57 0.31
CA HIS A 93 -10.33 -0.84 0.18
C HIS A 93 -9.04 -1.15 0.96
N HIS A 94 -8.59 -0.21 1.80
CA HIS A 94 -7.38 -0.32 2.63
C HIS A 94 -7.40 -1.51 3.59
N ASP A 95 -8.57 -1.84 4.15
CA ASP A 95 -8.71 -2.95 5.11
C ASP A 95 -8.27 -4.30 4.51
N GLN A 96 -8.45 -4.50 3.20
CA GLN A 96 -8.12 -5.76 2.52
C GLN A 96 -6.61 -5.95 2.29
N VAL A 97 -5.81 -4.87 2.32
CA VAL A 97 -4.36 -4.94 2.09
C VAL A 97 -3.63 -5.52 3.31
N GLY A 98 -4.13 -5.29 4.53
CA GLY A 98 -3.56 -5.89 5.74
C GLY A 98 -3.91 -7.37 5.89
N GLU A 99 -5.17 -7.73 5.61
CA GLU A 99 -5.68 -9.10 5.81
C GLU A 99 -4.88 -10.16 5.05
N LYS A 100 -4.46 -9.86 3.82
CA LYS A 100 -3.68 -10.79 2.98
C LYS A 100 -2.29 -11.07 3.53
N LEU A 101 -1.60 -10.07 4.08
CA LEU A 101 -0.30 -10.31 4.73
C LEU A 101 -0.46 -11.14 5.99
N THR A 102 -1.55 -10.93 6.75
CA THR A 102 -1.90 -11.79 7.88
C THR A 102 -2.11 -13.25 7.46
N GLU A 103 -2.80 -13.49 6.35
CA GLU A 103 -2.94 -14.84 5.80
C GLU A 103 -1.59 -15.44 5.37
N LEU A 104 -0.76 -14.69 4.64
CA LEU A 104 0.56 -15.16 4.21
C LEU A 104 1.45 -15.56 5.40
N LYS A 105 1.51 -14.74 6.45
CA LYS A 105 2.25 -15.06 7.68
C LYS A 105 1.75 -16.37 8.29
N ASN A 106 0.44 -16.57 8.36
CA ASN A 106 -0.15 -17.81 8.87
C ASN A 106 0.22 -19.03 8.02
N ILE A 107 0.27 -18.90 6.70
CA ILE A 107 0.71 -19.97 5.79
C ILE A 107 2.18 -20.32 6.06
N ILE A 108 3.05 -19.31 6.12
CA ILE A 108 4.49 -19.48 6.37
C ILE A 108 4.73 -20.18 7.72
N ILE A 109 4.02 -19.77 8.78
CA ILE A 109 4.18 -20.34 10.12
C ILE A 109 3.65 -21.78 10.19
N LYS A 110 2.47 -22.05 9.61
CA LYS A 110 1.81 -23.36 9.71
C LYS A 110 2.42 -24.43 8.80
N TYR A 111 2.89 -24.02 7.64
CA TYR A 111 3.37 -24.91 6.60
C TYR A 111 4.85 -24.66 6.28
N CYS A 112 5.63 -24.28 7.30
CA CYS A 112 7.06 -24.05 7.17
C CYS A 112 7.72 -25.18 6.35
N PRO A 113 8.34 -24.87 5.19
CA PRO A 113 8.90 -25.90 4.31
C PRO A 113 9.97 -26.71 5.05
N ALA A 114 9.91 -28.04 4.97
CA ALA A 114 10.80 -28.93 5.73
C ALA A 114 12.30 -28.75 5.42
N LYS A 115 12.63 -28.10 4.30
CA LYS A 115 13.99 -27.78 3.85
C LYS A 115 14.27 -26.27 3.79
N ALA A 116 13.38 -25.43 4.32
CA ALA A 116 13.62 -23.98 4.33
C ALA A 116 14.83 -23.64 5.20
N ASN A 117 15.53 -22.57 4.81
CA ASN A 117 16.48 -21.93 5.72
C ASN A 117 15.69 -21.10 6.73
N GLU A 118 15.53 -21.65 7.95
CA GLU A 118 14.74 -21.04 9.02
C GLU A 118 15.15 -19.60 9.34
N ASN A 119 16.46 -19.29 9.33
CA ASN A 119 16.94 -17.94 9.62
C ASN A 119 16.51 -16.94 8.54
N LEU A 120 16.62 -17.31 7.26
CA LEU A 120 16.20 -16.46 6.15
C LEU A 120 14.67 -16.34 6.10
N LEU A 121 13.94 -17.42 6.40
CA LEU A 121 12.49 -17.40 6.46
C LEU A 121 11.98 -16.52 7.60
N ASN A 122 12.60 -16.59 8.78
CA ASN A 122 12.31 -15.71 9.91
C ASN A 122 12.64 -14.25 9.57
N ALA A 123 13.75 -13.98 8.89
CA ALA A 123 14.10 -12.63 8.44
C ALA A 123 13.03 -12.07 7.48
N ALA A 124 12.59 -12.88 6.50
CA ALA A 124 11.51 -12.50 5.60
C ALA A 124 10.20 -12.26 6.37
N LEU A 125 9.90 -13.08 7.38
CA LEU A 125 8.70 -12.92 8.21
C LEU A 125 8.71 -11.60 8.99
N PHE A 126 9.84 -11.23 9.61
CA PHE A 126 9.97 -9.94 10.29
C PHE A 126 9.77 -8.76 9.34
N ASP A 127 10.33 -8.84 8.12
CA ASP A 127 10.10 -7.80 7.12
C ASP A 127 8.63 -7.72 6.70
N ILE A 128 7.94 -8.86 6.58
CA ILE A 128 6.50 -8.90 6.29
C ILE A 128 5.70 -8.19 7.39
N TYR A 129 6.00 -8.45 8.66
CA TYR A 129 5.36 -7.75 9.79
C TYR A 129 5.61 -6.24 9.73
N ALA A 130 6.85 -5.82 9.47
CA ALA A 130 7.19 -4.40 9.35
C ALA A 130 6.49 -3.75 8.15
N CYS A 131 6.40 -4.46 7.02
CA CYS A 131 5.73 -3.98 5.82
C CYS A 131 4.22 -3.83 6.04
N GLU A 132 3.58 -4.80 6.70
CA GLU A 132 2.16 -4.75 7.04
C GLU A 132 1.85 -3.54 7.94
N ALA A 133 2.62 -3.37 9.03
CA ALA A 133 2.44 -2.22 9.92
C ALA A 133 2.67 -0.87 9.19
N GLY A 134 3.64 -0.83 8.28
CA GLY A 134 3.89 0.33 7.43
C GLY A 134 2.70 0.64 6.51
N LEU A 135 2.15 -0.37 5.84
CA LEU A 135 0.99 -0.21 4.95
C LEU A 135 -0.27 0.19 5.73
N GLU A 136 -0.49 -0.38 6.91
CA GLU A 136 -1.59 0.02 7.79
C GLU A 136 -1.46 1.48 8.22
N SER A 137 -0.24 1.92 8.56
CA SER A 137 0.02 3.32 8.88
C SER A 137 -0.21 4.24 7.68
N HIS A 138 0.19 3.83 6.48
CA HIS A 138 -0.05 4.56 5.24
C HIS A 138 -1.56 4.74 4.98
N CYS A 139 -2.34 3.67 5.08
CA CYS A 139 -3.80 3.72 4.95
C CYS A 139 -4.44 4.66 5.98
N LYS A 140 -3.96 4.65 7.24
CA LYS A 140 -4.43 5.58 8.28
C LYS A 140 -4.16 7.04 7.93
N VAL A 141 -3.01 7.35 7.35
CA VAL A 141 -2.71 8.71 6.89
C VAL A 141 -3.67 9.11 5.77
N GLU A 142 -4.01 8.21 4.87
CA GLU A 142 -4.96 8.48 3.80
C GLU A 142 -6.37 8.75 4.35
N ASP A 143 -6.88 7.85 5.18
CA ASP A 143 -8.25 7.88 5.66
C ASP A 143 -8.52 9.00 6.66
N TYR A 144 -7.59 9.24 7.58
CA TYR A 144 -7.81 10.16 8.70
C TYR A 144 -7.21 11.55 8.50
N ILE A 145 -6.30 11.72 7.53
CA ILE A 145 -5.60 12.99 7.31
C ILE A 145 -5.84 13.48 5.88
N PHE A 146 -5.48 12.68 4.87
CA PHE A 146 -5.55 13.10 3.47
C PHE A 146 -6.98 13.32 2.99
N VAL A 147 -7.84 12.31 3.07
CA VAL A 147 -9.23 12.40 2.60
C VAL A 147 -9.99 13.56 3.27
N PRO A 148 -9.94 13.77 4.61
CA PRO A 148 -10.57 14.93 5.23
C PRO A 148 -10.00 16.27 4.77
N ALA A 149 -8.68 16.36 4.52
CA ALA A 149 -8.07 17.59 3.99
C ALA A 149 -8.56 17.91 2.58
N ILE A 150 -8.64 16.90 1.71
CA ILE A 150 -9.11 17.07 0.33
C ILE A 150 -10.61 17.37 0.29
N LEU A 151 -11.45 16.74 1.11
CA LEU A 151 -12.87 17.07 1.22
C LEU A 151 -13.09 18.55 1.58
N ASN A 152 -12.27 19.09 2.49
CA ASN A 152 -12.32 20.50 2.85
C ASN A 152 -11.87 21.42 1.72
N LEU A 153 -10.83 21.04 0.98
CA LEU A 153 -10.38 21.79 -0.20
C LEU A 153 -11.45 21.78 -1.30
N GLU A 154 -11.95 20.59 -1.65
CA GLU A 154 -12.97 20.37 -2.68
C GLU A 154 -14.21 21.24 -2.44
N ARG A 155 -14.69 21.29 -1.19
CA ARG A 155 -15.83 22.15 -0.80
C ARG A 155 -15.54 23.64 -1.01
N ARG A 156 -14.37 24.13 -0.59
CA ARG A 156 -13.98 25.55 -0.74
C ARG A 156 -13.90 25.96 -2.22
N ILE A 157 -13.34 25.11 -3.07
CA ILE A 157 -13.25 25.40 -4.51
C ILE A 157 -14.64 25.47 -5.13
N ARG A 158 -15.53 24.50 -4.83
CA ARG A 158 -16.91 24.49 -5.35
C ARG A 158 -17.77 25.65 -4.83
N GLU A 159 -17.51 26.15 -3.62
CA GLU A 159 -18.17 27.34 -3.07
C GLU A 159 -17.72 28.61 -3.80
N ASN A 160 -16.44 28.70 -4.17
CA ASN A 160 -15.90 29.84 -4.93
C ASN A 160 -16.31 29.84 -6.42
N GLU A 161 -16.74 28.69 -6.96
CA GLU A 161 -17.27 28.56 -8.33
C GLU A 161 -18.77 28.94 -8.43
N LYS A 162 -19.46 29.17 -7.31
CA LYS A 162 -20.88 29.59 -7.26
C LYS A 162 -21.02 31.12 -7.20
#